data_AF-A0A2V7MCW7-F1
#
_entry.id   AF-A0A2V7MCW7-F1
#
_cell.length_a   1.000
_cell.length_b   1.000
_cell.length_c   1.000
_cell.angle_alpha   90.00
_cell.angle_beta   90.00
_cell.angle_gamma   90.00
#
_symmetry.space_group_name_H-M   'P 1'
#
loop_
_entity.id
_entity.type
_entity.pdbx_description
1 polymer ?
#
loop_
_entity_poly.entity_id
_entity_poly.type
_entity_poly.pdbx_seq_one_letter_code
_entity_poly.pdbx_strand_id
1 'polypeptide(L)' 'MEQTYFRKGFGLKGAIEGALTADYHSRVVDLIRASGYTLEAGDLRFRLAGEFGFCYGVDRAVEYAYETRTKFPDKRTFLV' A
#
# COMPACT_ATOMS: atom_id res chain seq x y z
N MET A 1 30.51 -14.44 -8.23
CA MET A 1 29.50 -13.52 -8.80
C MET A 1 28.79 -12.85 -7.65
N GLU A 2 28.99 -11.54 -7.48
CA GLU A 2 28.22 -10.75 -6.52
C GLU A 2 26.73 -10.79 -6.88
N GLN A 3 25.86 -10.99 -5.90
CA GLN A 3 24.43 -10.90 -6.12
C GLN A 3 24.05 -9.44 -6.34
N THR A 4 23.83 -9.05 -7.60
CA THR A 4 23.43 -7.69 -7.97
C THR A 4 21.91 -7.45 -7.84
N TYR A 5 21.13 -8.49 -7.51
CA TYR A 5 19.68 -8.41 -7.42
C TYR A 5 19.17 -8.86 -6.04
N PHE A 6 18.70 -7.91 -5.25
CA PHE A 6 18.19 -8.15 -3.91
C PHE A 6 16.66 -8.22 -3.94
N ARG A 7 16.11 -9.42 -3.74
CA ARG A 7 14.64 -9.65 -3.64
C ARG A 7 14.15 -9.65 -2.20
N LYS A 8 14.76 -8.82 -1.35
CA LYS A 8 14.44 -8.71 0.07
C LYS A 8 14.36 -7.24 0.47
N GLY A 9 13.47 -6.95 1.41
CA GLY A 9 13.39 -5.63 2.04
C GLY A 9 14.60 -5.33 2.92
N PHE A 10 14.65 -4.11 3.42
CA PHE A 10 15.66 -3.62 4.35
C PHE A 10 15.33 -3.92 5.82
N GLY A 11 14.18 -4.55 6.09
CA GLY A 11 13.76 -4.87 7.47
C GLY A 11 13.28 -3.62 8.22
N LEU A 12 12.76 -2.63 7.49
CA LEU A 12 12.30 -1.35 8.01
C LEU A 12 10.77 -1.28 8.09
N LYS A 13 10.06 -2.40 7.89
CA LYS A 13 8.60 -2.50 8.00
C LYS A 13 8.00 -1.68 9.14
N GLY A 14 8.50 -1.85 10.37
CA GLY A 14 7.95 -1.13 11.53
C GLY A 14 8.13 0.40 11.47
N ALA A 15 9.16 0.89 10.76
CA ALA A 15 9.38 2.33 10.57
C ALA A 15 8.48 2.92 9.48
N ILE A 16 8.06 2.11 8.50
CA ILE A 16 7.23 2.57 7.38
C ILE A 16 5.74 2.30 7.56
N GLU A 17 5.36 1.38 8.43
CA GLU A 17 3.98 0.90 8.62
C GLU A 17 2.99 2.04 8.92
N GLY A 18 3.40 3.01 9.74
CA GLY A 18 2.56 4.18 10.05
C GLY A 18 2.29 5.06 8.84
N ALA A 19 3.32 5.36 8.04
CA ALA A 19 3.17 6.15 6.82
C ALA A 19 2.34 5.39 5.76
N LEU A 20 2.65 4.10 5.58
CA LEU A 20 1.92 3.21 4.68
C LEU A 20 0.43 3.15 5.04
N THR A 21 0.12 2.99 6.33
CA THR A 21 -1.27 2.97 6.81
C THR A 21 -1.95 4.31 6.57
N ALA A 22 -1.28 5.42 6.88
CA ALA A 22 -1.86 6.75 6.68
C ALA A 22 -2.20 7.03 5.20
N ASP A 23 -1.33 6.61 4.28
CA ASP A 23 -1.49 6.88 2.85
C ASP A 23 -2.53 5.97 2.17
N TYR A 24 -2.75 4.76 2.70
CA TYR A 24 -3.68 3.78 2.10
C TYR A 24 -4.98 3.55 2.90
N HIS A 25 -5.11 4.11 4.10
CA HIS A 25 -6.33 4.01 4.89
C HIS A 25 -7.38 5.03 4.41
N SER A 26 -8.51 4.52 3.92
CA SER A 26 -9.63 5.35 3.45
C SER A 26 -10.88 5.08 4.27
N ARG A 27 -11.32 6.09 5.03
CA ARG A 27 -12.57 6.05 5.81
C ARG A 27 -13.80 5.73 4.96
N VAL A 28 -13.79 6.12 3.68
CA VAL A 28 -14.87 5.81 2.74
C VAL A 28 -14.88 4.32 2.39
N VAL A 29 -13.71 3.72 2.16
CA VAL A 29 -13.60 2.28 1.92
C VAL A 29 -14.04 1.50 3.15
N ASP A 30 -13.67 1.93 4.35
CA ASP A 30 -14.10 1.30 5.61
C ASP A 30 -15.62 1.34 5.76
N LEU A 31 -16.22 2.49 5.47
CA LEU A 31 -17.68 2.65 5.49
C LEU A 31 -18.35 1.70 4.50
N ILE A 32 -17.88 1.63 3.25
CA ILE A 32 -18.47 0.75 2.23
C ILE A 32 -18.33 -0.72 2.64
N ARG A 33 -17.18 -1.14 3.18
CA ARG A 33 -16.97 -2.50 3.71
C ARG A 33 -17.93 -2.81 4.85
N ALA A 34 -18.06 -1.91 5.82
CA ALA A 34 -18.98 -2.06 6.96
C ALA A 34 -20.46 -2.12 6.53
N SER A 35 -20.82 -1.49 5.41
CA SER A 35 -22.15 -1.52 4.81
C SER A 35 -22.40 -2.72 3.87
N GLY A 36 -21.57 -3.77 3.92
CA GLY A 36 -21.75 -4.95 3.07
C GLY A 36 -21.34 -4.71 1.61
N TYR A 37 -20.27 -3.95 1.41
CA TYR A 37 -19.69 -3.60 0.11
C TYR A 37 -20.61 -2.77 -0.81
N THR A 38 -21.66 -2.17 -0.27
CA THR A 38 -22.55 -1.26 -1.00
C THR A 38 -22.77 0.00 -0.17
N LEU A 39 -22.69 1.16 -0.80
CA LEU A 39 -22.98 2.44 -0.16
C LEU A 39 -23.91 3.26 -1.06
N GLU A 40 -24.94 3.85 -0.46
CA GLU A 40 -25.86 4.76 -1.14
C GLU A 40 -25.64 6.19 -0.65
N ALA A 41 -25.60 7.13 -1.59
CA ALA A 41 -25.45 8.56 -1.32
C ALA A 41 -26.37 9.35 -2.25
N GLY A 42 -27.58 9.64 -1.78
CA GLY A 42 -28.66 10.18 -2.60
C GLY A 42 -29.02 9.20 -3.72
N ASP A 43 -28.94 9.67 -4.96
CA ASP A 43 -29.24 8.86 -6.16
C ASP A 43 -28.05 7.99 -6.61
N LEU A 44 -26.90 8.07 -5.94
CA LEU A 44 -25.70 7.31 -6.29
C LEU A 44 -25.61 6.03 -5.46
N ARG A 45 -25.30 4.91 -6.14
CA ARG A 45 -24.96 3.63 -5.52
C ARG A 45 -23.54 3.23 -5.88
N PHE A 46 -22.71 3.09 -4.86
CA PHE A 46 -21.34 2.58 -4.97
C PHE A 46 -21.30 1.11 -4.60
N ARG A 47 -20.57 0.31 -5.37
CA ARG A 47 -20.33 -1.11 -5.09
C ARG A 47 -18.83 -1.36 -5.06
N LEU A 48 -18.35 -1.94 -3.98
CA LEU A 48 -16.95 -2.30 -3.81
C LEU A 48 -16.78 -3.80 -4.05
N ALA A 49 -15.68 -4.21 -4.67
CA ALA A 49 -15.35 -5.62 -4.76
C ALA A 49 -15.05 -6.19 -3.36
N GLY A 50 -15.45 -7.45 -3.10
CA GLY A 50 -15.15 -8.13 -1.83
C GLY A 50 -13.65 -8.18 -1.54
N GLU A 51 -12.88 -8.56 -2.55
CA GLU A 51 -11.42 -8.62 -2.53
C GLU A 51 -10.78 -7.28 -2.93
N PHE A 52 -11.40 -6.15 -2.56
CA PHE A 52 -10.81 -4.84 -2.84
C PHE A 52 -9.53 -4.63 -2.04
N GLY A 53 -8.42 -4.42 -2.73
CA GLY A 53 -7.10 -4.20 -2.13
C GLY A 53 -6.00 -4.42 -3.15
N PHE A 54 -4.77 -4.37 -2.69
CA PHE A 54 -3.62 -4.73 -3.50
C PHE A 54 -3.41 -6.24 -3.51
N CYS A 55 -2.88 -6.74 -4.63
CA CYS A 55 -2.34 -8.09 -4.64
C CYS A 55 -0.99 -8.11 -3.93
N TYR A 56 -0.59 -9.29 -3.48
CA TYR A 56 0.68 -9.50 -2.76
C TYR A 56 1.90 -8.86 -3.46
N GLY A 57 1.94 -8.90 -4.80
CA GLY A 57 3.05 -8.32 -5.56
C GLY A 57 3.12 -6.79 -5.43
N VAL A 58 1.96 -6.12 -5.47
CA VAL A 58 1.87 -4.67 -5.33
C VAL A 58 2.19 -4.26 -3.89
N ASP A 59 1.65 -4.95 -2.88
CA ASP A 59 1.98 -4.67 -1.47
C ASP A 59 3.49 -4.74 -1.21
N ARG A 60 4.16 -5.77 -1.74
CA ARG A 60 5.62 -5.91 -1.60
C ARG A 60 6.39 -4.82 -2.34
N ALA A 61 5.92 -4.42 -3.53
CA ALA A 61 6.57 -3.35 -4.29
C ALA A 61 6.47 -2.00 -3.57
N VAL A 62 5.30 -1.68 -3.01
CA VAL A 62 5.10 -0.47 -2.21
C VAL A 62 5.96 -0.51 -0.96
N GLU A 63 5.96 -1.62 -0.22
CA GLU A 63 6.82 -1.80 0.97
C GLU A 63 8.29 -1.49 0.64
N TYR A 64 8.83 -2.07 -0.43
CA TYR A 64 10.22 -1.83 -0.84
C TYR A 64 10.49 -0.37 -1.22
N ALA A 65 9.54 0.31 -1.88
CA ALA A 65 9.69 1.72 -2.21
C ALA A 65 9.79 2.60 -0.95
N TYR A 66 8.93 2.35 0.03
CA TYR A 66 8.95 3.08 1.31
C TYR A 66 10.21 2.77 2.13
N GLU A 67 10.60 1.50 2.24
CA GLU A 67 11.84 1.14 2.93
C GLU A 67 13.07 1.75 2.25
N THR A 68 13.10 1.80 0.91
CA THR A 68 14.19 2.42 0.15
C THR A 68 14.27 3.91 0.40
N ARG A 69 13.14 4.63 0.34
CA ARG A 69 13.09 6.06 0.64
C ARG A 69 13.51 6.36 2.08
N THR A 70 13.07 5.53 3.03
CA THR A 70 13.39 5.69 4.46
C THR A 70 14.88 5.47 4.72
N LYS A 71 15.47 4.45 4.08
CA LYS A 71 16.88 4.12 4.23
C LYS A 71 17.81 5.13 3.54
N PHE A 72 17.38 5.68 2.41
CA PHE A 72 18.19 6.56 1.58
C PHE A 72 17.43 7.87 1.25
N PRO A 73 17.15 8.71 2.27
CA PRO A 73 16.30 9.89 2.10
C PRO A 73 16.84 10.85 1.03
N ASP A 74 18.16 11.03 0.99
CA ASP A 74 18.84 11.99 0.11
C ASP A 74 19.25 11.41 -1.25
N LYS A 75 18.92 10.14 -1.53
CA LYS A 75 19.23 9.52 -2.81
C LYS A 75 18.03 9.62 -3.75
N ARG A 76 18.34 9.73 -5.05
CA ARG A 76 17.33 9.58 -6.09
C ARG A 76 17.01 8.08 -6.25
N THR A 77 15.80 7.72 -5.87
CA THR A 77 15.27 6.36 -6.04
C THR A 77 14.76 6.17 -7.47
N PHE A 78 15.08 5.02 -8.07
CA PHE A 78 14.52 4.58 -9.35
C PHE A 78 13.63 3.37 -9.08
N LEU A 79 12.41 3.40 -9.61
CA LEU A 79 11.46 2.29 -9.58
C LEU A 79 11.37 1.74 -11.01
N VAL A 80 11.45 0.42 -11.15
CA VAL A 80 11.41 -0.31 -12.42
C VAL A 80 10.41 -1.45 -12.34
#